data_AF-A0A411P208-F1
#
_entry.id   AF-A0A411P208-F1
#
_cell.length_a   1.000
_cell.length_b   1.000
_cell.length_c   1.000
_cell.angle_alpha   90.00
_cell.angle_beta   90.00
_cell.angle_gamma   90.00
#
_symmetry.space_group_name_H-M   'P 1'
#
loop_
_entity.id
_entity.type
_entity.pdbx_description
1 polymer ?
#
loop_
_entity_poly.entity_id
_entity_poly.type
_entity_poly.pdbx_seq_one_letter_code
_entity_poly.pdbx_strand_id
1 'polypeptide(L)'
;MTNITRSNFQAHPFHLVSPSPWPLFTSISLLTLTTSGVLTMHGFSNGGYILLLGFLSLLASMAFWFRDVAAEGTYLGDHTVAVQRGLNLGVALFIASEALFFLSVFWAFFHSALSPTVELGAQWPPLGIVAINPFELPLLNTIILLSSGITVTYAHHSLIQGNRPGVLYGLIFTIVLAVVFTICQGIEYTVSSFTLSDGSFGSCFYFGTGLTLAPIKFGKKKNNTLLNKDDLSYWVSGIADAECSFILKVAKDISRNFSIRVVPEFTIELHEKDLLTLKRIQSFFRLGTIKTRIRDGKSTVIYSVQSIKNLTDTIIPHFNQYILLTQKRADFELFAKAVNLMYNKEHLHLEGLKQILSIRASMNKGLTETLKTIFPDIIPVVRPIMDLQVIKNPLWLVGFVDGEGCFYIKIKKNKKIPQVLLTFSISQHSRDANLLNIIKNYLECGVIESVSTRPNSVNFVVYKFNDILYKIIPFFEKNHLFSVKLLDYKDFCRTAVLMENKIHLTEGGVNKILKIKNGMNRQRKFE
;
A
#
# COMPACT_ATOMS: atom_id res chain seq x y z
N MET A 1 18.99 0.91 -45.00
CA MET A 1 17.61 0.43 -44.77
C MET A 1 17.47 -0.94 -45.41
N THR A 2 17.81 -2.00 -44.70
CA THR A 2 17.47 -3.37 -45.10
C THR A 2 16.05 -3.63 -44.60
N ASN A 3 15.08 -3.65 -45.51
CA ASN A 3 13.71 -4.07 -45.22
C ASN A 3 13.70 -5.55 -44.89
N ILE A 4 14.06 -5.90 -43.65
CA ILE A 4 13.86 -7.24 -43.12
C ILE A 4 12.39 -7.32 -42.76
N THR A 5 11.61 -8.03 -43.58
CA THR A 5 10.23 -8.39 -43.26
C THR A 5 10.24 -9.20 -41.97
N ARG A 6 9.78 -8.59 -40.88
CA ARG A 6 9.79 -9.19 -39.55
C ARG A 6 8.83 -10.39 -39.52
N SER A 7 9.26 -11.52 -38.96
CA SER A 7 8.36 -12.65 -38.74
C SER A 7 7.26 -12.24 -37.77
N ASN A 8 5.99 -12.47 -38.14
CA ASN A 8 4.83 -12.18 -37.29
C ASN A 8 4.81 -12.98 -35.96
N PHE A 9 5.71 -13.96 -35.82
CA PHE A 9 5.89 -14.77 -34.63
C PHE A 9 7.26 -14.51 -34.00
N GLN A 10 7.25 -14.08 -32.75
CA GLN A 10 8.43 -13.98 -31.90
C GLN A 10 8.46 -15.21 -30.99
N ALA A 11 9.48 -16.06 -31.13
CA ALA A 11 9.57 -17.32 -30.39
C ALA A 11 9.83 -17.13 -28.88
N HIS A 12 10.30 -15.95 -28.47
CA HIS A 12 10.60 -15.61 -27.08
C HIS A 12 10.06 -14.21 -26.71
N PRO A 13 9.73 -13.98 -25.42
CA PRO A 13 9.11 -12.73 -24.98
C PRO A 13 10.06 -11.52 -24.97
N PHE A 14 11.37 -11.73 -25.14
CA PHE A 14 12.38 -10.66 -25.13
C PHE A 14 12.61 -10.06 -26.52
N HIS A 15 12.75 -8.74 -26.60
CA HIS A 15 13.14 -8.06 -27.83
C HIS A 15 14.62 -8.35 -28.15
N LEU A 16 14.90 -8.93 -29.31
CA LEU A 16 16.27 -8.99 -29.84
C LEU A 16 16.60 -7.60 -30.40
N VAL A 17 17.41 -6.85 -29.64
CA VAL A 17 17.76 -5.47 -29.99
C VAL A 17 18.64 -5.47 -31.25
N SER A 18 18.30 -4.61 -32.21
CA SER A 18 19.17 -4.36 -33.36
C SER A 18 20.53 -3.82 -32.89
N PRO A 19 21.64 -4.06 -33.61
CA PRO A 19 22.95 -3.58 -33.20
C PRO A 19 22.92 -2.05 -33.04
N SER A 20 23.07 -1.58 -31.80
CA SER A 20 23.05 -0.16 -31.47
C SER A 20 24.48 0.37 -31.32
N PRO A 21 24.78 1.56 -31.88
CA PRO A 21 26.10 2.16 -31.76
C PRO A 21 26.33 2.83 -30.40
N TRP A 22 25.24 3.11 -29.67
CA TRP A 22 25.25 3.93 -28.44
C TRP A 22 26.08 3.35 -27.29
N PRO A 23 26.12 2.04 -27.02
CA PRO A 23 26.99 1.50 -25.98
C PRO A 23 28.47 1.81 -26.22
N LEU A 24 28.93 1.70 -27.48
CA LEU A 24 30.30 2.01 -27.85
C LEU A 24 30.59 3.51 -27.71
N PHE A 25 29.73 4.38 -28.24
CA PHE A 25 29.87 5.84 -28.10
C PHE A 25 29.87 6.29 -26.64
N THR A 26 29.04 5.65 -25.80
CA THR A 26 29.00 5.92 -24.35
C THR A 26 30.30 5.49 -23.69
N SER A 27 30.85 4.32 -24.03
CA SER A 27 32.13 3.86 -23.47
C SER A 27 33.30 4.79 -23.83
N ILE A 28 33.36 5.27 -25.07
CA ILE A 28 34.38 6.23 -25.52
C ILE A 28 34.20 7.56 -24.79
N SER A 29 32.97 8.06 -24.69
CA SER A 29 32.68 9.32 -23.99
C SER A 29 33.06 9.23 -22.51
N LEU A 30 32.77 8.11 -21.84
CA LEU A 30 33.16 7.89 -20.45
C LEU A 30 34.68 7.81 -20.27
N LEU A 31 35.40 7.13 -21.18
CA LEU A 31 36.86 7.09 -21.15
C LEU A 31 37.47 8.47 -21.38
N THR A 32 36.92 9.26 -22.31
CA THR A 32 37.35 10.64 -22.54
C THR A 32 37.08 11.50 -21.31
N LEU A 33 35.92 11.34 -20.65
CA LEU A 33 35.57 12.09 -19.44
C LEU A 33 36.52 11.76 -18.26
N THR A 34 36.84 10.49 -18.04
CA THR A 34 37.74 10.09 -16.94
C THR A 34 39.17 10.55 -17.20
N THR A 35 39.70 10.32 -18.40
CA THR A 35 41.07 10.76 -18.77
C THR A 35 41.21 12.28 -18.72
N SER A 36 40.25 13.03 -19.26
CA SER A 36 40.26 14.49 -19.19
C SER A 36 40.08 15.02 -17.77
N GLY A 37 39.27 14.38 -16.93
CA GLY A 37 39.14 14.71 -15.50
C GLY A 37 40.48 14.64 -14.78
N VAL A 38 41.23 13.55 -14.98
CA VAL A 38 42.59 13.41 -14.42
C VAL A 38 43.52 14.50 -14.95
N LEU A 39 43.50 14.77 -16.26
CA LEU A 39 44.33 15.83 -16.86
C LEU A 39 43.99 17.23 -16.31
N THR A 40 42.71 17.50 -16.00
CA THR A 40 42.31 18.77 -15.38
C THR A 40 42.83 18.91 -13.96
N MET A 41 42.75 17.84 -13.15
CA MET A 41 43.24 17.87 -11.77
C MET A 41 44.77 18.04 -11.69
N HIS A 42 45.50 17.56 -12.71
CA HIS A 42 46.94 17.77 -12.84
C HIS A 42 47.34 19.08 -13.54
N GLY A 43 46.40 19.92 -13.94
CA GLY A 43 46.68 21.26 -14.47
C GLY A 43 47.21 21.33 -15.91
N PHE A 44 46.95 20.33 -16.74
CA PHE A 44 47.37 20.35 -18.15
C PHE A 44 46.60 21.42 -18.96
N SER A 45 47.30 22.15 -19.82
CA SER A 45 46.83 23.39 -20.48
C SER A 45 45.60 23.28 -21.40
N ASN A 46 45.14 22.07 -21.71
CA ASN A 46 43.91 21.83 -22.50
C ASN A 46 42.93 20.85 -21.84
N GLY A 47 43.20 20.41 -20.60
CA GLY A 47 42.37 19.42 -19.92
C GLY A 47 40.91 19.87 -19.81
N GLY A 48 40.67 21.14 -19.48
CA GLY A 48 39.32 21.67 -19.23
C GLY A 48 38.43 21.67 -20.47
N TYR A 49 38.98 22.01 -21.65
CA TYR A 49 38.24 21.99 -22.90
C TYR A 49 37.88 20.57 -23.33
N ILE A 50 38.79 19.61 -23.13
CA ILE A 50 38.54 18.19 -23.43
C ILE A 50 37.52 17.61 -22.44
N LEU A 51 37.55 18.03 -21.18
CA LEU A 51 36.54 17.65 -20.18
C LEU A 51 35.14 18.12 -20.57
N LEU A 52 35.00 19.38 -20.99
CA LEU A 52 33.73 19.91 -21.49
C LEU A 52 33.24 19.15 -22.73
N LEU A 53 34.15 18.82 -23.66
CA LEU A 53 33.83 18.04 -24.85
C LEU A 53 33.34 16.62 -24.49
N GLY A 54 34.04 15.93 -23.58
CA GLY A 54 33.63 14.60 -23.10
C GLY A 54 32.29 14.62 -22.37
N PHE A 55 32.00 15.69 -21.62
CA PHE A 55 30.71 15.88 -20.98
C PHE A 55 29.58 16.09 -22.00
N LEU A 56 29.78 16.95 -22.99
CA LEU A 56 28.80 17.18 -24.07
C LEU A 56 28.58 15.93 -24.92
N SER A 57 29.64 15.17 -25.22
CA SER A 57 29.51 13.92 -25.99
C SER A 57 28.73 12.85 -25.23
N LEU A 58 28.92 12.76 -23.89
CA LEU A 58 28.14 11.88 -23.04
C LEU A 58 26.65 12.26 -23.04
N LEU A 59 26.34 13.55 -22.84
CA LEU A 59 24.95 14.05 -22.88
C LEU A 59 24.28 13.78 -24.23
N ALA A 60 25.00 13.99 -25.34
CA ALA A 60 24.51 13.69 -26.67
C ALA A 60 24.25 12.19 -26.87
N SER A 61 25.18 11.33 -26.45
CA SER A 61 25.02 9.87 -26.52
C SER A 61 23.79 9.40 -25.74
N MET A 62 23.61 9.89 -24.51
CA MET A 62 22.43 9.56 -23.69
C MET A 62 21.13 10.05 -24.34
N ALA A 63 21.09 11.30 -24.82
CA ALA A 63 19.89 11.87 -25.45
C ALA A 63 19.45 11.09 -26.70
N PHE A 64 20.40 10.73 -27.58
CA PHE A 64 20.08 9.93 -28.76
C PHE A 64 19.71 8.49 -28.42
N TRP A 65 20.35 7.89 -27.42
CA TRP A 65 19.99 6.55 -26.98
C TRP A 65 18.59 6.51 -26.38
N PHE A 66 18.22 7.47 -25.54
CA PHE A 66 16.86 7.57 -24.99
C PHE A 66 15.80 7.85 -26.05
N ARG A 67 16.13 8.65 -27.08
CA ARG A 67 15.26 8.84 -28.24
C ARG A 67 14.96 7.50 -28.93
N ASP A 68 15.99 6.70 -29.16
CA ASP A 68 15.84 5.41 -29.84
C ASP A 68 15.05 4.41 -28.98
N VAL A 69 15.32 4.35 -27.66
CA VAL A 69 14.52 3.54 -26.71
C VAL A 69 13.05 3.99 -26.69
N ALA A 70 12.78 5.30 -26.74
CA ALA A 70 11.42 5.82 -26.80
C ALA A 70 10.73 5.45 -28.12
N ALA A 71 11.48 5.42 -29.23
CA ALA A 71 10.97 5.03 -30.53
C ALA A 71 10.65 3.53 -30.62
N GLU A 72 11.55 2.68 -30.10
CA GLU A 72 11.35 1.24 -29.95
C GLU A 72 10.10 0.93 -29.12
N GLY A 73 9.92 1.63 -28.00
CA GLY A 73 8.77 1.45 -27.13
C GLY A 73 7.44 1.96 -27.70
N THR A 74 7.44 3.17 -28.28
CA THR A 74 6.20 3.89 -28.62
C THR A 74 5.76 3.66 -30.06
N TYR A 75 6.69 3.61 -31.01
CA TYR A 75 6.37 3.55 -32.45
C TYR A 75 6.53 2.14 -33.03
N LEU A 76 7.51 1.36 -32.55
CA LEU A 76 7.76 0.00 -33.05
C LEU A 76 7.04 -1.09 -32.25
N GLY A 77 6.66 -0.81 -31.00
CA GLY A 77 5.91 -1.74 -30.14
C GLY A 77 6.75 -2.88 -29.55
N ASP A 78 8.07 -2.71 -29.50
CA ASP A 78 9.03 -3.76 -29.13
C ASP A 78 9.09 -4.05 -27.62
N HIS A 79 8.56 -3.13 -26.81
CA HIS A 79 8.52 -3.26 -25.37
C HIS A 79 7.35 -4.13 -24.92
N THR A 80 7.50 -5.45 -25.07
CA THR A 80 6.58 -6.44 -24.49
C THR A 80 6.50 -6.31 -22.97
N VAL A 81 5.49 -6.92 -22.34
CA VAL A 81 5.33 -6.91 -20.87
C VAL A 81 6.58 -7.44 -20.15
N ALA A 82 7.29 -8.42 -20.72
CA ALA A 82 8.52 -8.95 -20.16
C ALA A 82 9.67 -7.94 -20.23
N VAL A 83 9.82 -7.25 -21.36
CA VAL A 83 10.83 -6.19 -21.55
C VAL A 83 10.56 -5.00 -20.62
N GLN A 84 9.30 -4.57 -20.50
CA GLN A 84 8.90 -3.51 -19.57
C GLN A 84 9.21 -3.87 -18.11
N ARG A 85 8.99 -5.12 -17.70
CA ARG A 85 9.37 -5.61 -16.38
C ARG A 85 10.90 -5.56 -16.19
N GLY A 86 11.67 -5.92 -17.21
CA GLY A 86 13.13 -5.81 -17.19
C GLY A 86 13.60 -4.35 -17.01
N LEU A 87 13.05 -3.41 -17.78
CA LEU A 87 13.35 -1.98 -17.66
C LEU A 87 12.98 -1.43 -16.27
N ASN A 88 11.81 -1.80 -15.75
CA ASN A 88 11.38 -1.40 -14.41
C ASN A 88 12.28 -1.96 -13.31
N LEU A 89 12.71 -3.23 -13.45
CA LEU A 89 13.66 -3.85 -12.53
C LEU A 89 15.02 -3.16 -12.60
N GLY A 90 15.49 -2.79 -13.80
CA GLY A 90 16.73 -2.04 -14.00
C GLY A 90 16.70 -0.69 -13.28
N VAL A 91 15.62 0.08 -13.42
CA VAL A 91 15.45 1.35 -12.71
C VAL A 91 15.36 1.13 -11.19
N ALA A 92 14.68 0.08 -10.74
CA ALA A 92 14.60 -0.24 -9.31
C ALA A 92 15.96 -0.61 -8.71
N LEU A 93 16.76 -1.41 -9.42
CA LEU A 93 18.13 -1.77 -9.01
C LEU A 93 19.05 -0.56 -9.01
N PHE A 94 18.93 0.33 -10.00
CA PHE A 94 19.66 1.60 -10.03
C PHE A 94 19.33 2.49 -8.83
N ILE A 95 18.04 2.67 -8.50
CA ILE A 95 17.63 3.44 -7.31
C ILE A 95 18.16 2.78 -6.03
N ALA A 96 18.17 1.44 -5.95
CA ALA A 96 18.71 0.73 -4.81
C ALA A 96 20.22 0.90 -4.67
N SER A 97 20.99 0.87 -5.77
CA SER A 97 22.43 1.12 -5.74
C SER A 97 22.76 2.55 -5.30
N GLU A 98 22.01 3.54 -5.79
CA GLU A 98 22.14 4.93 -5.33
C GLU A 98 21.87 5.04 -3.83
N ALA A 99 20.75 4.47 -3.35
CA ALA A 99 20.40 4.54 -1.93
C ALA A 99 21.47 3.90 -1.02
N LEU A 100 22.04 2.77 -1.42
CA LEU A 100 23.13 2.11 -0.68
C LEU A 100 24.43 2.93 -0.72
N PHE A 101 24.74 3.53 -1.86
CA PHE A 101 25.88 4.43 -2.00
C PHE A 101 25.74 5.66 -1.08
N PHE A 102 24.58 6.33 -1.06
CA PHE A 102 24.30 7.43 -0.12
C PHE A 102 24.41 6.99 1.34
N LEU A 103 23.86 5.81 1.69
CA LEU A 103 23.97 5.27 3.04
C LEU A 103 25.44 5.08 3.46
N SER A 104 26.31 4.69 2.53
CA SER A 104 27.75 4.53 2.80
C SER A 104 28.42 5.88 3.14
N VAL A 105 28.05 6.96 2.45
CA VAL A 105 28.59 8.30 2.72
C VAL A 105 28.09 8.84 4.07
N PHE A 106 26.80 8.67 4.38
CA PHE A 106 26.28 9.03 5.70
C PHE A 106 26.92 8.20 6.82
N TRP A 107 27.12 6.90 6.60
CA TRP A 107 27.79 6.03 7.56
C TRP A 107 29.23 6.51 7.81
N ALA A 108 29.98 6.85 6.76
CA ALA A 108 31.31 7.42 6.90
C ALA A 108 31.30 8.72 7.72
N PHE A 109 30.37 9.64 7.43
CA PHE A 109 30.21 10.89 8.19
C PHE A 109 29.88 10.61 9.67
N PHE A 110 28.89 9.77 9.97
CA PHE A 110 28.48 9.49 11.35
C PHE A 110 29.54 8.72 12.12
N HIS A 111 30.22 7.76 11.49
CA HIS A 111 31.31 7.03 12.12
C HIS A 111 32.45 7.97 12.51
N SER A 112 32.86 8.88 11.61
CA SER A 112 33.87 9.89 11.91
C SER A 112 33.41 10.94 12.93
N ALA A 113 32.12 11.27 12.97
CA ALA A 113 31.56 12.24 13.92
C ALA A 113 31.37 11.68 15.34
N LEU A 114 30.95 10.41 15.48
CA LEU A 114 30.66 9.77 16.76
C LEU A 114 31.92 9.26 17.49
N SER A 115 32.95 8.89 16.72
CA SER A 115 34.26 8.48 17.27
C SER A 115 35.40 9.12 16.48
N PRO A 116 35.65 10.44 16.67
CA PRO A 116 36.75 11.12 15.97
C PRO A 116 38.09 10.50 16.35
N THR A 117 38.89 10.14 15.35
CA THR A 117 40.22 9.57 15.58
C THR A 117 41.18 10.62 16.15
N VAL A 118 42.22 10.16 16.84
CA VAL A 118 43.26 11.05 17.42
C VAL A 118 43.95 11.88 16.33
N GLU A 119 44.09 11.31 15.13
CA GLU A 119 44.66 11.97 13.94
C GLU A 119 43.83 13.17 13.45
N LEU A 120 42.52 13.19 13.72
CA LEU A 120 41.61 14.30 13.38
C LEU A 120 41.54 15.38 14.48
N GLY A 121 42.34 15.25 15.55
CA GLY A 121 42.32 16.16 16.70
C GLY A 121 41.21 15.86 17.71
N ALA A 122 40.69 14.62 17.72
CA ALA A 122 39.67 14.11 18.64
C ALA A 122 38.37 14.95 18.72
N GLN A 123 38.07 15.71 17.67
CA GLN A 123 36.88 16.56 17.58
C GLN A 123 36.32 16.57 16.15
N TRP A 124 35.02 16.85 16.04
CA TRP A 124 34.32 16.95 14.78
C TRP A 124 33.49 18.24 14.75
N PRO A 125 33.71 19.17 13.80
CA PRO A 125 34.67 19.13 12.69
C PRO A 125 36.15 19.20 13.13
N PRO A 126 37.10 18.76 12.30
CA PRO A 126 38.54 18.84 12.60
C PRO A 126 39.03 20.29 12.85
N LEU A 127 40.09 20.43 13.64
CA LEU A 127 40.70 21.73 13.96
C LEU A 127 41.12 22.47 12.68
N GLY A 128 40.63 23.71 12.51
CA GLY A 128 40.94 24.56 11.37
C GLY A 128 39.88 24.58 10.27
N ILE A 129 38.88 23.68 10.31
CA ILE A 129 37.76 23.69 9.37
C ILE A 129 36.56 24.42 9.98
N VAL A 130 36.13 25.51 9.34
CA VAL A 130 34.88 26.20 9.70
C VAL A 130 33.75 25.59 8.88
N ALA A 131 32.88 24.83 9.55
CA ALA A 131 31.71 24.24 8.92
C ALA A 131 30.75 25.32 8.39
N ILE A 132 30.13 25.05 7.24
CA ILE A 132 29.13 25.94 6.64
C ILE A 132 27.90 26.00 7.54
N ASN A 133 27.33 27.19 7.72
CA ASN A 133 26.12 27.39 8.51
C ASN A 133 24.95 26.60 7.88
N PRO A 134 24.35 25.62 8.59
CA PRO A 134 23.26 24.80 8.04
C PRO A 134 22.00 25.59 7.67
N PHE A 135 21.79 26.77 8.27
CA PHE A 135 20.57 27.56 8.09
C PHE A 135 20.60 28.54 6.91
N GLU A 136 21.73 28.66 6.22
CA GLU A 136 21.90 29.59 5.10
C GLU A 136 21.66 28.87 3.76
N LEU A 137 22.69 28.78 2.92
CA LEU A 137 22.64 28.12 1.61
C LEU A 137 22.21 26.64 1.68
N PRO A 138 22.65 25.83 2.66
CA PRO A 138 22.23 24.42 2.76
C PRO A 138 20.71 24.26 3.00
N LEU A 139 20.13 25.13 3.82
CA LEU A 139 18.68 25.13 4.08
C LEU A 139 17.90 25.51 2.82
N LEU A 140 18.36 26.53 2.10
CA LEU A 140 17.76 26.93 0.83
C LEU A 140 17.80 25.78 -0.19
N ASN A 141 18.94 25.11 -0.31
CA ASN A 141 19.11 23.93 -1.17
C ASN A 141 18.15 22.80 -0.78
N THR A 142 17.94 22.57 0.51
CA THR A 142 16.95 21.59 1.01
C THR A 142 15.53 21.97 0.60
N ILE A 143 15.15 23.25 0.70
CA ILE A 143 13.82 23.74 0.31
C ILE A 143 13.61 23.58 -1.20
N ILE A 144 14.62 23.93 -2.02
CA ILE A 144 14.56 23.79 -3.48
C ILE A 144 14.42 22.31 -3.86
N LEU A 145 15.21 21.43 -3.24
CA LEU A 145 15.16 19.99 -3.45
C LEU A 145 13.78 19.41 -3.12
N LEU A 146 13.21 19.75 -1.96
CA LEU A 146 11.86 19.30 -1.56
C LEU A 146 10.78 19.85 -2.50
N SER A 147 10.91 21.11 -2.94
CA SER A 147 10.01 21.75 -3.89
C SER A 147 10.02 21.06 -5.25
N SER A 148 11.21 20.65 -5.73
CA SER A 148 11.32 19.85 -6.95
C SER A 148 10.54 18.53 -6.83
N GLY A 149 10.58 17.88 -5.66
CA GLY A 149 9.80 16.68 -5.37
C GLY A 149 8.28 16.89 -5.47
N ILE A 150 7.78 18.06 -5.06
CA ILE A 150 6.36 18.43 -5.20
C ILE A 150 6.01 18.62 -6.67
N THR A 151 6.81 19.36 -7.45
CA THR A 151 6.54 19.61 -8.88
C THR A 151 6.51 18.34 -9.74
N VAL A 152 7.41 17.37 -9.50
CA VAL A 152 7.35 16.05 -10.17
C VAL A 152 6.11 15.26 -9.75
N THR A 153 5.71 15.37 -8.48
CA THR A 153 4.50 14.67 -7.99
C THR A 153 3.24 15.24 -8.64
N TYR A 154 3.21 16.55 -8.87
CA TYR A 154 2.18 17.22 -9.67
C TYR A 154 2.18 16.73 -11.12
N ALA A 155 3.35 16.60 -11.75
CA ALA A 155 3.47 16.04 -13.10
C ALA A 155 2.91 14.60 -13.16
N HIS A 156 3.27 13.76 -12.18
CA HIS A 156 2.78 12.37 -12.12
C HIS A 156 1.25 12.28 -11.92
N HIS A 157 0.67 13.13 -11.06
CA HIS A 157 -0.79 13.17 -10.90
C HIS A 157 -1.50 13.66 -12.16
N SER A 158 -0.93 14.64 -12.86
CA SER A 158 -1.44 15.12 -14.15
C SER A 158 -1.37 14.05 -15.23
N LEU A 159 -0.34 13.20 -15.20
CA LEU A 159 -0.18 12.08 -16.12
C LEU A 159 -1.28 11.03 -15.93
N ILE A 160 -1.60 10.68 -14.69
CA ILE A 160 -2.70 9.74 -14.37
C ILE A 160 -4.06 10.30 -14.81
N GLN A 161 -4.25 11.62 -14.74
CA GLN A 161 -5.48 12.30 -15.16
C GLN A 161 -5.57 12.50 -16.68
N GLY A 162 -4.53 12.15 -17.45
CA GLY A 162 -4.48 12.38 -18.90
C GLY A 162 -4.26 13.85 -19.32
N ASN A 163 -3.90 14.73 -18.38
CA ASN A 163 -3.69 16.16 -18.62
C ASN A 163 -2.25 16.45 -19.06
N ARG A 164 -2.00 16.44 -20.38
CA ARG A 164 -0.67 16.69 -20.98
C ARG A 164 -0.03 18.03 -20.59
N PRO A 165 -0.69 19.20 -20.67
CA PRO A 165 -0.04 20.45 -20.30
C PRO A 165 0.36 20.49 -18.82
N GLY A 166 -0.44 19.91 -17.92
CA GLY A 166 -0.07 19.79 -16.50
C GLY A 166 1.20 18.95 -16.26
N VAL A 167 1.39 17.87 -17.02
CA VAL A 167 2.62 17.07 -17.01
C VAL A 167 3.81 17.91 -17.45
N LEU A 168 3.68 18.63 -18.57
CA LEU A 168 4.77 19.41 -19.15
C LEU A 168 5.19 20.56 -18.22
N TYR A 169 4.24 21.31 -17.66
CA TYR A 169 4.54 22.37 -16.70
C TYR A 169 5.24 21.82 -15.45
N GLY A 170 4.74 20.74 -14.88
CA GLY A 170 5.36 20.12 -13.71
C GLY A 170 6.81 19.71 -13.95
N LEU A 171 7.10 19.09 -15.11
CA LEU A 171 8.45 18.69 -15.49
C LEU A 171 9.38 19.88 -15.76
N ILE A 172 8.90 20.92 -16.47
CA ILE A 172 9.68 22.13 -16.73
C ILE A 172 10.07 22.80 -15.40
N PHE A 173 9.12 22.96 -14.47
CA PHE A 173 9.43 23.53 -13.16
C PHE A 173 10.43 22.69 -12.37
N THR A 174 10.37 21.35 -12.46
CA THR A 174 11.38 20.49 -11.85
C THR A 174 12.77 20.76 -12.42
N ILE A 175 12.89 20.86 -13.75
CA ILE A 175 14.18 21.10 -14.40
C ILE A 175 14.73 22.48 -14.01
N VAL A 176 13.88 23.51 -13.99
CA VAL A 176 14.28 24.86 -13.55
C VAL A 176 14.79 24.83 -12.10
N LEU A 177 14.07 24.18 -11.19
CA LEU A 177 14.49 24.04 -9.80
C LEU A 177 15.79 23.25 -9.67
N ALA A 178 16.00 22.21 -10.48
CA ALA A 178 17.25 21.45 -10.51
C ALA A 178 18.44 22.31 -10.96
N VAL A 179 18.27 23.14 -11.99
CA VAL A 179 19.32 24.08 -12.44
C VAL A 179 19.64 25.11 -11.34
N VAL A 180 18.62 25.68 -10.69
CA VAL A 180 18.82 26.63 -9.58
C VAL A 180 19.55 25.95 -8.43
N PHE A 181 19.17 24.72 -8.08
CA PHE A 181 19.86 23.92 -7.07
C PHE A 181 21.35 23.72 -7.41
N THR A 182 21.68 23.34 -8.65
CA THR A 182 23.07 23.15 -9.08
C THR A 182 23.89 24.44 -9.00
N ILE A 183 23.30 25.59 -9.33
CA ILE A 183 23.97 26.89 -9.22
C ILE A 183 24.24 27.22 -7.74
N CYS A 184 23.25 27.08 -6.86
CA CYS A 184 23.42 27.31 -5.43
C CYS A 184 24.46 26.36 -4.81
N GLN A 185 24.50 25.10 -5.25
CA GLN A 185 25.50 24.12 -4.83
C GLN A 185 26.92 24.53 -5.27
N GLY A 186 27.06 25.07 -6.49
CA GLY A 186 28.33 25.62 -6.98
C GLY A 186 28.80 26.81 -6.13
N ILE A 187 27.89 27.71 -5.76
CA ILE A 187 28.20 28.84 -4.86
C ILE A 187 28.65 28.33 -3.49
N GLU A 188 27.94 27.37 -2.92
CA GLU A 188 28.29 26.73 -1.64
C GLU A 188 29.73 26.19 -1.66
N TYR A 189 30.15 25.57 -2.76
CA TYR A 189 31.52 25.07 -2.92
C TYR A 189 32.56 26.18 -3.03
N THR A 190 32.26 27.27 -3.74
CA THR A 190 33.19 28.40 -3.85
C THR A 190 33.38 29.19 -2.55
N VAL A 191 32.38 29.20 -1.68
CA VAL A 191 32.41 29.93 -0.39
C VAL A 191 32.96 29.06 0.75
N SER A 192 33.00 27.75 0.56
CA SER A 192 33.50 26.82 1.59
C SER A 192 34.98 27.08 1.94
N SER A 193 35.30 26.98 3.23
CA SER A 193 36.65 27.21 3.75
C SER A 193 37.58 26.00 3.59
N PHE A 194 37.06 24.91 3.03
CA PHE A 194 37.73 23.61 2.94
C PHE A 194 37.47 22.95 1.58
N THR A 195 38.39 22.09 1.19
CA THR A 195 38.47 21.42 -0.11
C THR A 195 38.24 19.92 0.06
N LEU A 196 38.09 19.19 -1.05
CA LEU A 196 37.98 17.72 -1.04
C LEU A 196 39.21 17.06 -0.39
N SER A 197 40.38 17.69 -0.46
CA SER A 197 41.64 17.19 0.10
C SER A 197 41.81 17.41 1.61
N ASP A 198 40.92 18.15 2.28
CA ASP A 198 41.06 18.52 3.70
C ASP A 198 40.58 17.39 4.66
N GLY A 199 40.93 16.15 4.31
CA GLY A 199 40.68 14.94 5.10
C GLY A 199 39.26 14.37 4.98
N SER A 200 38.88 13.56 5.97
CA SER A 200 37.61 12.84 5.97
C SER A 200 36.38 13.76 5.99
N PHE A 201 36.48 14.93 6.62
CA PHE A 201 35.39 15.92 6.68
C PHE A 201 35.10 16.52 5.31
N GLY A 202 36.11 17.06 4.63
CA GLY A 202 35.97 17.61 3.27
C GLY A 202 35.48 16.54 2.29
N SER A 203 36.09 15.35 2.33
CA SER A 203 35.67 14.20 1.53
C SER A 203 34.18 13.86 1.74
N CYS A 204 33.74 13.64 2.98
CA CYS A 204 32.34 13.30 3.26
C CYS A 204 31.38 14.43 2.90
N PHE A 205 31.77 15.69 3.08
CA PHE A 205 30.94 16.84 2.71
C PHE A 205 30.74 16.94 1.20
N TYR A 206 31.80 16.93 0.40
CA TYR A 206 31.70 17.06 -1.06
C TYR A 206 31.06 15.82 -1.71
N PHE A 207 31.34 14.61 -1.23
CA PHE A 207 30.64 13.40 -1.69
C PHE A 207 29.17 13.39 -1.27
N GLY A 208 28.86 13.85 -0.05
CA GLY A 208 27.50 13.87 0.49
C GLY A 208 26.61 14.93 -0.15
N THR A 209 27.17 16.09 -0.49
CA THR A 209 26.43 17.20 -1.12
C THR A 209 26.46 17.11 -2.65
N GLY A 210 27.58 16.72 -3.25
CA GLY A 210 27.81 16.80 -4.70
C GLY A 210 27.21 15.69 -5.53
N LEU A 211 27.06 14.50 -4.94
CA LEU A 211 26.36 13.39 -5.60
C LEU A 211 24.85 13.45 -5.42
N THR A 212 24.31 14.45 -4.71
CA THR A 212 22.87 14.75 -4.63
C THR A 212 22.32 15.34 -5.94
N LEU A 213 22.81 14.85 -7.09
CA LEU A 213 22.37 15.16 -8.46
C LEU A 213 21.25 14.24 -8.95
N ALA A 214 20.63 13.47 -8.06
CA ALA A 214 19.32 12.88 -8.27
C ALA A 214 18.34 13.48 -7.24
N PRO A 215 17.10 13.81 -7.62
CA PRO A 215 16.07 14.03 -6.62
C PRO A 215 15.88 12.69 -5.90
N ILE A 216 16.57 12.52 -4.77
CA ILE A 216 16.12 11.60 -3.74
C ILE A 216 14.85 12.23 -3.23
N LYS A 217 13.76 11.91 -3.92
CA LYS A 217 12.49 11.79 -3.25
C LYS A 217 12.72 10.74 -2.16
N PHE A 218 13.04 11.21 -0.96
CA PHE A 218 12.25 10.83 0.19
C PHE A 218 10.83 11.38 -0.04
N GLY A 219 10.16 10.84 -1.06
CA GLY A 219 8.81 10.44 -0.79
C GLY A 219 8.96 9.60 0.46
N LYS A 220 8.28 10.00 1.54
CA LYS A 220 7.63 8.99 2.37
C LYS A 220 7.31 7.86 1.42
N LYS A 221 7.86 6.67 1.66
CA LYS A 221 7.23 5.48 1.13
C LYS A 221 5.76 5.67 1.49
N LYS A 222 4.95 6.18 0.55
CA LYS A 222 3.69 5.57 0.27
C LYS A 222 4.17 4.18 -0.03
N ASN A 223 4.09 3.32 0.98
CA ASN A 223 3.90 1.91 0.78
C ASN A 223 2.61 1.79 -0.05
N ASN A 224 2.70 2.16 -1.33
CA ASN A 224 2.15 1.37 -2.39
C ASN A 224 3.21 0.29 -2.63
N THR A 225 3.52 -0.49 -1.59
CA THR A 225 3.61 -1.92 -1.82
C THR A 225 2.26 -2.24 -2.45
N LEU A 226 2.24 -2.39 -3.77
CA LEU A 226 1.29 -3.33 -4.36
C LEU A 226 1.56 -4.59 -3.54
N LEU A 227 0.69 -4.82 -2.55
CA LEU A 227 0.76 -6.02 -1.72
C LEU A 227 0.90 -7.16 -2.71
N ASN A 228 1.85 -8.06 -2.45
CA ASN A 228 1.92 -9.27 -3.24
C ASN A 228 0.52 -9.91 -3.24
N LYS A 229 0.14 -10.55 -4.33
CA LYS A 229 -1.20 -11.14 -4.47
C LYS A 229 -1.54 -12.06 -3.27
N ASP A 230 -0.53 -12.74 -2.73
CA ASP A 230 -0.64 -13.58 -1.54
C ASP A 230 -1.04 -12.79 -0.28
N ASP A 231 -0.34 -11.69 0.00
CA ASP A 231 -0.63 -10.79 1.11
C ASP A 231 -2.02 -10.15 1.00
N LEU A 232 -2.39 -9.71 -0.21
CA LEU A 232 -3.72 -9.16 -0.46
C LEU A 232 -4.81 -10.23 -0.29
N SER A 233 -4.51 -11.50 -0.59
CA SER A 233 -5.45 -12.59 -0.37
C SER A 233 -5.80 -12.78 1.11
N TYR A 234 -4.83 -12.67 2.02
CA TYR A 234 -5.10 -12.72 3.46
C TYR A 234 -5.98 -11.56 3.92
N TRP A 235 -5.74 -10.35 3.40
CA TRP A 235 -6.60 -9.20 3.68
C TRP A 235 -8.03 -9.42 3.17
N VAL A 236 -8.20 -9.96 1.94
CA VAL A 236 -9.52 -10.30 1.38
C VAL A 236 -10.24 -11.34 2.23
N SER A 237 -9.55 -12.36 2.73
CA SER A 237 -10.15 -13.33 3.67
C SER A 237 -10.55 -12.69 5.00
N GLY A 238 -9.72 -11.80 5.54
CA GLY A 238 -10.02 -11.07 6.78
C GLY A 238 -11.28 -10.19 6.67
N ILE A 239 -11.38 -9.38 5.61
CA ILE A 239 -12.56 -8.54 5.39
C ILE A 239 -13.79 -9.38 5.02
N ALA A 240 -13.60 -10.54 4.39
CA ALA A 240 -14.68 -11.47 4.15
C ALA A 240 -15.21 -12.08 5.45
N ASP A 241 -14.33 -12.49 6.37
CA ASP A 241 -14.70 -12.96 7.72
C ASP A 241 -15.55 -11.94 8.48
N ALA A 242 -15.26 -10.65 8.30
CA ALA A 242 -16.08 -9.58 8.84
C ALA A 242 -17.43 -9.46 8.08
N GLU A 243 -17.39 -9.05 6.81
CA GLU A 243 -18.53 -8.42 6.13
C GLU A 243 -19.19 -9.29 5.05
N CYS A 244 -18.60 -10.43 4.66
CA CYS A 244 -19.17 -11.21 3.56
C CYS A 244 -20.37 -12.05 3.98
N SER A 245 -21.12 -12.53 3.00
CA SER A 245 -22.14 -13.55 3.18
C SER A 245 -22.12 -14.53 2.01
N PHE A 246 -22.17 -15.82 2.33
CA PHE A 246 -22.40 -16.90 1.37
C PHE A 246 -23.87 -17.28 1.43
N ILE A 247 -24.58 -17.11 0.31
CA ILE A 247 -26.04 -17.20 0.27
C ILE A 247 -26.46 -18.17 -0.83
N LEU A 248 -27.38 -19.09 -0.53
CA LEU A 248 -28.19 -19.75 -1.56
C LEU A 248 -29.57 -19.07 -1.55
N LYS A 249 -29.80 -18.20 -2.53
CA LYS A 249 -31.09 -17.53 -2.72
C LYS A 249 -32.03 -18.53 -3.36
N VAL A 250 -33.19 -18.71 -2.74
CA VAL A 250 -34.24 -19.58 -3.25
C VAL A 250 -35.45 -18.69 -3.51
N ALA A 251 -35.92 -18.68 -4.76
CA ALA A 251 -37.06 -17.88 -5.19
C ALA A 251 -38.06 -18.75 -5.95
N LYS A 252 -39.34 -18.43 -5.83
CA LYS A 252 -40.39 -19.06 -6.64
C LYS A 252 -40.21 -18.64 -8.10
N ASP A 253 -40.17 -19.61 -9.00
CA ASP A 253 -40.04 -19.40 -10.45
C ASP A 253 -40.80 -20.50 -11.18
N ILE A 254 -42.00 -20.16 -11.66
CA ILE A 254 -42.95 -21.10 -12.27
C ILE A 254 -42.40 -21.68 -13.58
N SER A 255 -41.45 -20.99 -14.22
CA SER A 255 -40.83 -21.44 -15.48
C SER A 255 -39.81 -22.57 -15.29
N ARG A 256 -39.46 -22.92 -14.04
CA ARG A 256 -38.44 -23.92 -13.70
C ARG A 256 -39.08 -25.20 -13.18
N ASN A 257 -38.34 -26.30 -13.31
CA ASN A 257 -38.69 -27.56 -12.65
C ASN A 257 -38.89 -27.32 -11.15
N PHE A 258 -39.93 -27.92 -10.58
CA PHE A 258 -40.31 -27.76 -9.17
C PHE A 258 -40.71 -26.32 -8.77
N SER A 259 -41.01 -25.44 -9.75
CA SER A 259 -41.47 -24.06 -9.55
C SER A 259 -40.52 -23.17 -8.72
N ILE A 260 -39.24 -23.53 -8.64
CA ILE A 260 -38.25 -22.86 -7.78
C ILE A 260 -36.93 -22.68 -8.53
N ARG A 261 -36.30 -21.54 -8.27
CA ARG A 261 -34.96 -21.20 -8.71
C ARG A 261 -34.03 -21.04 -7.51
N VAL A 262 -32.91 -21.76 -7.56
CA VAL A 262 -31.80 -21.59 -6.60
C VAL A 262 -30.68 -20.81 -7.28
N VAL A 263 -30.14 -19.80 -6.59
CA VAL A 263 -29.02 -18.97 -7.06
C VAL A 263 -27.99 -18.86 -5.95
N PRO A 264 -26.76 -19.37 -6.16
CA PRO A 264 -25.67 -19.16 -5.23
C PRO A 264 -25.13 -17.74 -5.39
N GLU A 265 -24.79 -17.10 -4.28
CA GLU A 265 -24.27 -15.74 -4.26
C GLU A 265 -23.24 -15.57 -3.16
N PHE A 266 -22.03 -15.18 -3.56
CA PHE A 266 -21.06 -14.57 -2.66
C PHE A 266 -21.26 -13.06 -2.71
N THR A 267 -21.40 -12.42 -1.54
CA THR A 267 -21.64 -10.98 -1.46
C THR A 267 -20.90 -10.32 -0.32
N ILE A 268 -20.51 -9.06 -0.51
CA ILE A 268 -20.00 -8.16 0.53
C ILE A 268 -20.79 -6.87 0.42
N GLU A 269 -21.49 -6.48 1.48
CA GLU A 269 -22.31 -5.27 1.54
C GLU A 269 -21.71 -4.31 2.55
N LEU A 270 -21.29 -3.11 2.09
CA LEU A 270 -20.69 -2.07 2.92
C LEU A 270 -21.47 -0.76 2.80
N HIS A 271 -21.18 0.20 3.67
CA HIS A 271 -21.70 1.57 3.51
C HIS A 271 -21.09 2.23 2.26
N GLU A 272 -21.81 3.16 1.62
CA GLU A 272 -21.38 3.80 0.37
C GLU A 272 -19.98 4.44 0.43
N LYS A 273 -19.62 5.05 1.57
CA LYS A 273 -18.27 5.58 1.83
C LYS A 273 -17.13 4.57 1.56
N ASP A 274 -17.40 3.28 1.74
CA ASP A 274 -16.43 2.19 1.56
C ASP A 274 -16.50 1.59 0.14
N LEU A 275 -17.10 2.29 -0.83
CA LEU A 275 -17.13 1.89 -2.25
C LEU A 275 -15.73 1.59 -2.81
N LEU A 276 -14.72 2.36 -2.39
CA LEU A 276 -13.34 2.12 -2.84
C LEU A 276 -12.81 0.76 -2.36
N THR A 277 -13.21 0.31 -1.18
CA THR A 277 -12.88 -1.02 -0.63
C THR A 277 -13.48 -2.12 -1.51
N LEU A 278 -14.75 -1.99 -1.91
CA LEU A 278 -15.37 -2.96 -2.82
C LEU A 278 -14.76 -2.93 -4.22
N LYS A 279 -14.41 -1.76 -4.76
CA LYS A 279 -13.70 -1.65 -6.05
C LYS A 279 -12.34 -2.34 -6.00
N ARG A 280 -11.63 -2.28 -4.87
CA ARG A 280 -10.38 -3.03 -4.66
C ARG A 280 -10.61 -4.55 -4.69
N ILE A 281 -11.64 -5.04 -3.99
CA ILE A 281 -11.99 -6.47 -3.98
C ILE A 281 -12.41 -6.93 -5.39
N GLN A 282 -13.21 -6.13 -6.11
CA GLN A 282 -13.58 -6.42 -7.48
C GLN A 282 -12.35 -6.47 -8.41
N SER A 283 -11.43 -5.52 -8.27
CA SER A 283 -10.17 -5.54 -9.02
C SER A 283 -9.26 -6.73 -8.66
N PHE A 284 -9.30 -7.18 -7.41
CA PHE A 284 -8.53 -8.34 -6.94
C PHE A 284 -9.02 -9.63 -7.60
N PHE A 285 -10.34 -9.90 -7.54
CA PHE A 285 -10.92 -11.09 -8.16
C PHE A 285 -11.05 -10.98 -9.69
N ARG A 286 -11.03 -9.75 -10.24
CA ARG A 286 -11.27 -9.44 -11.67
C ARG A 286 -12.64 -9.92 -12.18
N LEU A 287 -13.61 -10.05 -11.28
CA LEU A 287 -14.97 -10.48 -11.56
C LEU A 287 -15.94 -9.88 -10.54
N GLY A 288 -17.23 -10.16 -10.71
CA GLY A 288 -18.29 -9.67 -9.84
C GLY A 288 -18.79 -8.29 -10.22
N THR A 289 -19.95 -7.93 -9.68
CA THR A 289 -20.63 -6.67 -9.97
C THR A 289 -20.82 -5.86 -8.69
N ILE A 290 -20.69 -4.54 -8.77
CA ILE A 290 -21.01 -3.63 -7.67
C ILE A 290 -22.32 -2.93 -7.98
N LYS A 291 -23.25 -2.94 -7.03
CA LYS A 291 -24.54 -2.24 -7.12
C LYS A 291 -24.76 -1.40 -5.87
N THR A 292 -25.34 -0.22 -6.03
CA THR A 292 -25.80 0.60 -4.90
C THR A 292 -27.22 0.21 -4.53
N ARG A 293 -27.50 0.18 -3.23
CA ARG A 293 -28.83 -0.04 -2.67
C ARG A 293 -29.12 1.09 -1.69
N ILE A 294 -30.29 1.70 -1.84
CA ILE A 294 -30.79 2.67 -0.88
C ILE A 294 -31.99 2.03 -0.17
N ARG A 295 -31.93 1.98 1.15
CA ARG A 295 -33.03 1.46 1.98
C ARG A 295 -33.15 2.30 3.25
N ASP A 296 -34.36 2.75 3.56
CA ASP A 296 -34.67 3.52 4.77
C ASP A 296 -33.73 4.73 4.96
N GLY A 297 -33.42 5.45 3.88
CA GLY A 297 -32.51 6.60 3.86
C GLY A 297 -31.03 6.29 4.01
N LYS A 298 -30.63 5.00 4.09
CA LYS A 298 -29.24 4.57 4.16
C LYS A 298 -28.78 4.01 2.81
N SER A 299 -27.62 4.48 2.36
CA SER A 299 -26.99 4.03 1.11
C SER A 299 -25.90 3.00 1.40
N THR A 300 -26.07 1.80 0.86
CA THR A 300 -25.09 0.71 0.89
C THR A 300 -24.64 0.36 -0.52
N VAL A 301 -23.44 -0.18 -0.63
CA VAL A 301 -22.85 -0.69 -1.87
C VAL A 301 -22.60 -2.18 -1.69
N ILE A 302 -22.94 -2.96 -2.72
CA ILE A 302 -22.97 -4.42 -2.67
C ILE A 302 -22.11 -4.94 -3.80
N TYR A 303 -21.03 -5.64 -3.45
CA TYR A 303 -20.25 -6.45 -4.38
C TYR A 303 -20.81 -7.86 -4.37
N SER A 304 -21.13 -8.42 -5.54
CA SER A 304 -21.68 -9.78 -5.63
C SER A 304 -21.15 -10.59 -6.82
N VAL A 305 -21.07 -11.91 -6.60
CA VAL A 305 -20.70 -12.93 -7.58
C VAL A 305 -21.74 -14.04 -7.54
N GLN A 306 -22.43 -14.26 -8.66
CA GLN A 306 -23.51 -15.25 -8.77
C GLN A 306 -23.26 -16.35 -9.81
N SER A 307 -22.33 -16.14 -10.74
CA SER A 307 -22.01 -17.12 -11.79
C SER A 307 -21.41 -18.37 -11.14
N ILE A 308 -22.05 -19.52 -11.34
CA ILE A 308 -21.59 -20.82 -10.82
C ILE A 308 -20.13 -21.06 -11.25
N LYS A 309 -19.81 -20.82 -12.53
CA LYS A 309 -18.45 -20.94 -13.06
C LYS A 309 -17.45 -20.05 -12.31
N ASN A 310 -17.77 -18.78 -12.11
CA ASN A 310 -16.86 -17.85 -11.40
C ASN A 310 -16.71 -18.22 -9.91
N LEU A 311 -17.77 -18.75 -9.29
CA LEU A 311 -17.71 -19.24 -7.92
C LEU A 311 -16.79 -20.46 -7.81
N THR A 312 -16.94 -21.44 -8.71
CA THR A 312 -16.13 -22.66 -8.75
C THR A 312 -14.67 -22.40 -9.13
N ASP A 313 -14.41 -21.55 -10.13
CA ASP A 313 -13.07 -21.35 -10.69
C ASP A 313 -12.22 -20.37 -9.87
N THR A 314 -12.84 -19.49 -9.07
CA THR A 314 -12.12 -18.38 -8.40
C THR A 314 -12.46 -18.22 -6.92
N ILE A 315 -13.73 -18.08 -6.56
CA ILE A 315 -14.12 -17.77 -5.17
C ILE A 315 -13.85 -18.94 -4.22
N ILE A 316 -14.28 -20.15 -4.59
CA ILE A 316 -14.09 -21.35 -3.78
C ILE A 316 -12.60 -21.70 -3.62
N PRO A 317 -11.78 -21.75 -4.71
CA PRO A 317 -10.33 -21.98 -4.58
C PRO A 317 -9.64 -20.97 -3.67
N HIS A 318 -10.02 -19.69 -3.75
CA HIS A 318 -9.46 -18.66 -2.89
C HIS A 318 -9.71 -18.95 -1.40
N PHE A 319 -10.95 -19.20 -0.99
CA PHE A 319 -11.27 -19.45 0.42
C PHE A 319 -10.86 -20.85 0.92
N ASN A 320 -10.59 -21.80 0.02
CA ASN A 320 -9.92 -23.06 0.37
C ASN A 320 -8.45 -22.85 0.73
N GLN A 321 -7.76 -21.93 0.04
CA GLN A 321 -6.35 -21.62 0.29
C GLN A 321 -6.19 -20.63 1.47
N TYR A 322 -6.96 -19.54 1.45
CA TYR A 322 -6.94 -18.47 2.46
C TYR A 322 -8.16 -18.61 3.36
N ILE A 323 -8.04 -19.57 4.27
CA ILE A 323 -9.12 -20.08 5.13
C ILE A 323 -9.72 -18.97 6.00
N LEU A 324 -11.06 -18.93 6.05
CA LEU A 324 -11.83 -18.10 6.97
C LEU A 324 -11.71 -18.61 8.41
N LEU A 325 -11.52 -17.72 9.38
CA LEU A 325 -11.31 -18.08 10.79
C LEU A 325 -12.60 -17.98 11.62
N THR A 326 -13.60 -17.21 11.20
CA THR A 326 -14.86 -17.13 11.94
C THR A 326 -15.76 -18.35 11.69
N GLN A 327 -16.85 -18.44 12.44
CA GLN A 327 -17.95 -19.38 12.20
C GLN A 327 -18.56 -19.28 10.79
N LYS A 328 -18.24 -18.23 10.01
CA LYS A 328 -18.63 -18.08 8.61
C LYS A 328 -17.96 -19.13 7.70
N ARG A 329 -16.85 -19.72 8.14
CA ARG A 329 -16.21 -20.85 7.43
C ARG A 329 -17.16 -22.04 7.26
N ALA A 330 -17.99 -22.35 8.26
CA ALA A 330 -18.97 -23.42 8.15
C ALA A 330 -20.02 -23.11 7.05
N ASP A 331 -20.45 -21.85 6.95
CA ASP A 331 -21.36 -21.42 5.88
C ASP A 331 -20.67 -21.47 4.50
N PHE A 332 -19.38 -21.15 4.41
CA PHE A 332 -18.58 -21.31 3.19
C PHE A 332 -18.46 -22.77 2.76
N GLU A 333 -18.14 -23.69 3.67
CA GLU A 333 -17.99 -25.12 3.34
C GLU A 333 -19.31 -25.73 2.84
N LEU A 334 -20.43 -25.37 3.48
CA LEU A 334 -21.78 -25.73 3.03
C LEU A 334 -22.10 -25.10 1.66
N PHE A 335 -21.78 -23.81 1.48
CA PHE A 335 -21.96 -23.12 0.21
C PHE A 335 -21.18 -23.78 -0.93
N ALA A 336 -19.91 -24.11 -0.71
CA ALA A 336 -19.06 -24.76 -1.71
C ALA A 336 -19.62 -26.13 -2.13
N LYS A 337 -20.13 -26.93 -1.18
CA LYS A 337 -20.83 -28.19 -1.47
C LYS A 337 -22.05 -27.96 -2.38
N ALA A 338 -22.91 -26.99 -2.05
CA ALA A 338 -24.07 -26.68 -2.86
C ALA A 338 -23.69 -26.18 -4.27
N VAL A 339 -22.68 -25.31 -4.38
CA VAL A 339 -22.20 -24.82 -5.68
C VAL A 339 -21.65 -25.96 -6.54
N ASN A 340 -20.96 -26.94 -5.95
CA ASN A 340 -20.48 -28.11 -6.69
C ASN A 340 -21.62 -28.99 -7.22
N LEU A 341 -22.67 -29.25 -6.42
CA LEU A 341 -23.89 -29.91 -6.90
C LEU A 341 -24.53 -29.14 -8.05
N MET A 342 -24.52 -27.81 -7.97
CA MET A 342 -25.04 -26.95 -9.04
C MET A 342 -24.18 -26.97 -10.30
N TYR A 343 -22.86 -27.00 -10.16
CA TYR A 343 -21.90 -27.12 -11.26
C TYR A 343 -22.09 -28.44 -12.02
N ASN A 344 -22.34 -29.54 -11.31
CA ASN A 344 -22.67 -30.86 -11.86
C ASN A 344 -24.11 -30.96 -12.40
N LYS A 345 -24.88 -29.86 -12.39
CA LYS A 345 -26.29 -29.80 -12.81
C LYS A 345 -27.26 -30.67 -11.99
N GLU A 346 -26.86 -31.16 -10.82
CA GLU A 346 -27.69 -32.02 -9.96
C GLU A 346 -28.94 -31.28 -9.44
N HIS A 347 -28.86 -29.96 -9.30
CA HIS A 347 -29.97 -29.07 -8.95
C HIS A 347 -31.17 -29.11 -9.93
N LEU A 348 -31.01 -29.71 -11.12
CA LEU A 348 -32.10 -29.89 -12.08
C LEU A 348 -32.97 -31.12 -11.77
N HIS A 349 -32.51 -32.00 -10.89
CA HIS A 349 -33.20 -33.20 -10.44
C HIS A 349 -33.73 -33.02 -9.01
N LEU A 350 -34.79 -33.74 -8.66
CA LEU A 350 -35.46 -33.59 -7.36
C LEU A 350 -34.53 -33.93 -6.19
N GLU A 351 -33.79 -35.03 -6.28
CA GLU A 351 -32.86 -35.46 -5.21
C GLU A 351 -31.73 -34.45 -4.99
N GLY A 352 -31.09 -33.97 -6.07
CA GLY A 352 -30.05 -32.94 -5.97
C GLY A 352 -30.59 -31.61 -5.44
N LEU A 353 -31.82 -31.22 -5.81
CA LEU A 353 -32.49 -30.04 -5.25
C LEU A 353 -32.75 -30.21 -3.74
N LYS A 354 -33.26 -31.36 -3.30
CA LYS A 354 -33.47 -31.66 -1.88
C LYS A 354 -32.16 -31.61 -1.09
N GLN A 355 -31.06 -32.11 -1.65
CA GLN A 355 -29.73 -32.00 -1.02
C GLN A 355 -29.30 -30.53 -0.87
N ILE A 356 -29.49 -29.69 -1.89
CA ILE A 356 -29.16 -28.26 -1.82
C ILE A 356 -30.04 -27.55 -0.77
N LEU A 357 -31.32 -27.90 -0.68
CA LEU A 357 -32.23 -27.34 0.33
C LEU A 357 -31.86 -27.79 1.74
N SER A 358 -31.44 -29.04 1.91
CA SER A 358 -30.90 -29.60 3.16
C SER A 358 -29.64 -28.85 3.60
N ILE A 359 -28.72 -28.54 2.68
CA ILE A 359 -27.56 -27.68 2.94
C ILE A 359 -28.02 -26.27 3.34
N ARG A 360 -28.95 -25.68 2.59
CA ARG A 360 -29.46 -24.32 2.84
C ARG A 360 -30.19 -24.20 4.19
N ALA A 361 -30.79 -25.28 4.69
CA ALA A 361 -31.42 -25.33 5.99
C ALA A 361 -30.43 -25.11 7.15
N SER A 362 -29.17 -25.45 6.96
CA SER A 362 -28.10 -25.32 7.95
C SER A 362 -27.23 -24.08 7.77
N MET A 363 -27.42 -23.35 6.68
CA MET A 363 -26.70 -22.11 6.39
C MET A 363 -27.43 -20.88 6.94
N ASN A 364 -26.68 -19.92 7.48
CA ASN A 364 -27.17 -18.63 7.94
C ASN A 364 -28.41 -18.73 8.87
N LYS A 365 -29.59 -18.38 8.35
CA LYS A 365 -30.89 -18.39 9.07
C LYS A 365 -31.77 -19.60 8.71
N GLY A 366 -31.27 -20.56 7.94
CA GLY A 366 -32.02 -21.72 7.49
C GLY A 366 -33.17 -21.41 6.52
N LEU A 367 -34.09 -22.37 6.34
CA LEU A 367 -35.22 -22.25 5.42
C LEU A 367 -36.30 -21.30 5.96
N THR A 368 -36.92 -20.55 5.04
CA THR A 368 -38.12 -19.74 5.35
C THR A 368 -39.33 -20.65 5.55
N GLU A 369 -40.35 -20.18 6.28
CA GLU A 369 -41.60 -20.93 6.50
C GLU A 369 -42.29 -21.34 5.17
N THR A 370 -42.21 -20.48 4.16
CA THR A 370 -42.69 -20.78 2.81
C THR A 370 -41.95 -21.95 2.15
N LEU A 371 -40.66 -22.16 2.46
CA LEU A 371 -39.91 -23.29 1.90
C LEU A 371 -40.13 -24.56 2.71
N LYS A 372 -40.32 -24.46 4.03
CA LYS A 372 -40.65 -25.61 4.89
C LYS A 372 -42.02 -26.21 4.54
N THR A 373 -42.98 -25.37 4.15
CA THR A 373 -44.30 -25.83 3.70
C THR A 373 -44.26 -26.51 2.33
N ILE A 374 -43.41 -26.05 1.41
CA ILE A 374 -43.23 -26.67 0.08
C ILE A 374 -42.43 -27.97 0.18
N PHE A 375 -41.44 -28.03 1.07
CA PHE A 375 -40.60 -29.22 1.27
C PHE A 375 -40.52 -29.60 2.76
N PRO A 376 -41.53 -30.29 3.29
CA PRO A 376 -41.59 -30.66 4.71
C PRO A 376 -40.54 -31.71 5.10
N ASP A 377 -40.12 -32.57 4.17
CA ASP A 377 -39.23 -33.71 4.44
C ASP A 377 -37.73 -33.34 4.45
N ILE A 378 -37.38 -32.04 4.41
CA ILE A 378 -35.99 -31.61 4.36
C ILE A 378 -35.36 -31.71 5.75
N ILE A 379 -34.45 -32.66 5.92
CA ILE A 379 -33.61 -32.79 7.10
C ILE A 379 -32.36 -31.91 6.90
N PRO A 380 -32.05 -30.95 7.80
CA PRO A 380 -30.86 -30.11 7.67
C PRO A 380 -29.54 -30.89 7.77
N VAL A 381 -28.55 -30.56 6.93
CA VAL A 381 -27.20 -31.15 7.03
C VAL A 381 -26.52 -30.73 8.33
N VAL A 382 -25.73 -31.61 8.96
CA VAL A 382 -24.94 -31.22 10.14
C VAL A 382 -23.98 -30.09 9.80
N ARG A 383 -24.03 -28.99 10.58
CA ARG A 383 -23.14 -27.84 10.40
C ARG A 383 -21.71 -28.21 10.85
N PRO A 384 -20.67 -27.98 10.03
CA PRO A 384 -19.29 -28.26 10.42
C PRO A 384 -18.85 -27.52 11.68
N ILE A 385 -18.08 -28.19 12.55
CA ILE A 385 -17.48 -27.60 13.76
C ILE A 385 -16.08 -27.09 13.40
N MET A 386 -15.74 -25.87 13.82
CA MET A 386 -14.51 -25.18 13.46
C MET A 386 -13.54 -25.15 14.66
N ASP A 387 -12.55 -26.06 14.68
CA ASP A 387 -11.69 -26.24 15.86
C ASP A 387 -10.29 -25.59 15.76
N LEU A 388 -9.81 -25.31 14.54
CA LEU A 388 -8.46 -24.78 14.31
C LEU A 388 -8.50 -23.36 13.75
N GLN A 389 -8.30 -22.38 14.63
CA GLN A 389 -8.21 -20.95 14.30
C GLN A 389 -6.78 -20.47 14.58
N VAL A 390 -6.01 -20.16 13.52
CA VAL A 390 -4.65 -19.62 13.66
C VAL A 390 -4.46 -18.47 12.67
N ILE A 391 -4.04 -17.32 13.18
CA ILE A 391 -3.71 -16.15 12.36
C ILE A 391 -2.32 -16.36 11.74
N LYS A 392 -2.28 -16.83 10.49
CA LYS A 392 -1.03 -17.11 9.76
C LYS A 392 -0.32 -15.86 9.25
N ASN A 393 -1.09 -14.82 8.88
CA ASN A 393 -0.58 -13.58 8.32
C ASN A 393 -1.29 -12.39 9.00
N PRO A 394 -0.56 -11.34 9.43
CA PRO A 394 -1.15 -10.17 10.09
C PRO A 394 -2.20 -9.44 9.25
N LEU A 395 -2.13 -9.55 7.91
CA LEU A 395 -3.07 -8.89 7.01
C LEU A 395 -4.48 -9.46 7.08
N TRP A 396 -4.64 -10.72 7.53
CA TRP A 396 -5.96 -11.24 7.87
C TRP A 396 -6.60 -10.40 8.99
N LEU A 397 -5.85 -10.11 10.06
CA LEU A 397 -6.34 -9.28 11.16
C LEU A 397 -6.61 -7.84 10.71
N VAL A 398 -5.78 -7.29 9.81
CA VAL A 398 -6.04 -5.98 9.19
C VAL A 398 -7.37 -5.96 8.44
N GLY A 399 -7.62 -6.96 7.57
CA GLY A 399 -8.87 -7.06 6.83
C GLY A 399 -10.08 -7.22 7.75
N PHE A 400 -9.93 -8.03 8.79
CA PHE A 400 -10.97 -8.21 9.80
C PHE A 400 -11.27 -6.91 10.57
N VAL A 401 -10.24 -6.14 10.91
CA VAL A 401 -10.37 -4.83 11.56
C VAL A 401 -10.93 -3.77 10.61
N ASP A 402 -10.63 -3.81 9.32
CA ASP A 402 -11.24 -2.94 8.31
C ASP A 402 -12.78 -3.09 8.31
N GLY A 403 -13.30 -4.30 8.54
CA GLY A 403 -14.73 -4.54 8.78
C GLY A 403 -15.17 -4.19 10.22
N GLU A 404 -14.76 -4.98 11.21
CA GLU A 404 -15.33 -5.00 12.57
C GLU A 404 -14.62 -4.10 13.60
N GLY A 405 -13.44 -3.56 13.24
CA GLY A 405 -12.63 -2.75 14.16
C GLY A 405 -13.18 -1.35 14.43
N CYS A 406 -12.78 -0.74 15.53
CA CYS A 406 -13.14 0.63 15.87
C CYS A 406 -11.98 1.33 16.59
N PHE A 407 -11.61 2.51 16.08
CA PHE A 407 -10.68 3.43 16.74
C PHE A 407 -11.47 4.63 17.22
N TYR A 408 -11.53 4.85 18.53
CA TYR A 408 -12.30 5.96 19.06
C TYR A 408 -11.66 6.64 20.27
N ILE A 409 -12.02 7.91 20.43
CA ILE A 409 -11.56 8.79 21.51
C ILE A 409 -12.72 9.00 22.48
N LYS A 410 -12.57 8.53 23.72
CA LYS A 410 -13.52 8.75 24.81
C LYS A 410 -13.06 9.95 25.62
N ILE A 411 -14.00 10.86 25.92
CA ILE A 411 -13.74 12.03 26.77
C ILE A 411 -14.73 11.94 27.93
N LYS A 412 -14.21 11.84 29.16
CA LYS A 412 -15.00 11.78 30.40
C LYS A 412 -14.92 13.12 31.13
N LYS A 413 -16.06 13.78 31.34
CA LYS A 413 -16.16 15.05 32.07
C LYS A 413 -16.31 14.78 33.57
N ASN A 414 -15.23 14.33 34.21
CA ASN A 414 -15.25 13.97 35.64
C ASN A 414 -14.44 14.93 36.53
N LYS A 415 -13.63 15.81 35.93
CA LYS A 415 -12.73 16.75 36.61
C LYS A 415 -12.77 18.11 35.89
N LYS A 416 -12.15 19.14 36.50
CA LYS A 416 -11.98 20.48 35.91
C LYS A 416 -11.39 20.42 34.49
N ILE A 417 -10.44 19.50 34.27
CA ILE A 417 -9.93 19.15 32.94
C ILE A 417 -10.49 17.78 32.56
N PRO A 418 -11.22 17.66 31.43
CA PRO A 418 -11.80 16.38 31.01
C PRO A 418 -10.73 15.29 30.78
N GLN A 419 -11.02 14.06 31.19
CA GLN A 419 -10.12 12.93 30.96
C GLN A 419 -10.28 12.42 29.52
N VAL A 420 -9.18 12.37 28.78
CA VAL A 420 -9.11 11.77 27.44
C VAL A 420 -8.64 10.32 27.57
N LEU A 421 -9.32 9.42 26.87
CA LEU A 421 -8.99 7.99 26.81
C LEU A 421 -9.05 7.55 25.35
N LEU A 422 -8.01 6.86 24.90
CA LEU A 422 -8.02 6.15 23.62
C LEU A 422 -8.57 4.74 23.83
N THR A 423 -9.32 4.25 22.85
CA THR A 423 -9.78 2.87 22.86
C THR A 423 -9.77 2.30 21.46
N PHE A 424 -9.15 1.12 21.33
CA PHE A 424 -9.27 0.25 20.17
C PHE A 424 -10.16 -0.93 20.54
N SER A 425 -11.11 -1.28 19.68
CA SER A 425 -11.99 -2.42 19.92
C SER A 425 -12.35 -3.17 18.65
N ILE A 426 -12.64 -4.46 18.78
CA ILE A 426 -13.23 -5.32 17.76
C ILE A 426 -14.49 -5.94 18.36
N SER A 427 -15.63 -5.78 17.70
CA SER A 427 -16.91 -6.33 18.14
C SER A 427 -17.27 -7.55 17.31
N GLN A 428 -17.76 -8.61 17.94
CA GLN A 428 -18.25 -9.79 17.21
C GLN A 428 -19.36 -10.52 17.98
N HIS A 429 -20.10 -11.40 17.33
CA HIS A 429 -21.06 -12.27 18.00
C HIS A 429 -20.35 -13.24 18.97
N SER A 430 -21.01 -13.59 20.07
CA SER A 430 -20.50 -14.50 21.11
C SER A 430 -20.10 -15.89 20.62
N ARG A 431 -20.54 -16.30 19.42
CA ARG A 431 -20.19 -17.58 18.80
C ARG A 431 -18.74 -17.63 18.32
N ASP A 432 -18.14 -16.46 18.15
CA ASP A 432 -16.74 -16.26 17.74
C ASP A 432 -15.89 -15.72 18.90
N ALA A 433 -16.35 -15.87 20.16
CA ALA A 433 -15.61 -15.41 21.34
C ALA A 433 -14.21 -16.03 21.45
N ASN A 434 -14.05 -17.28 21.00
CA ASN A 434 -12.74 -17.94 20.94
C ASN A 434 -11.77 -17.20 20.01
N LEU A 435 -12.24 -16.72 18.85
CA LEU A 435 -11.44 -15.95 17.91
C LEU A 435 -10.95 -14.64 18.52
N LEU A 436 -11.79 -13.96 19.30
CA LEU A 436 -11.38 -12.74 20.00
C LEU A 436 -10.29 -13.03 21.06
N ASN A 437 -10.37 -14.17 21.76
CA ASN A 437 -9.28 -14.61 22.64
C ASN A 437 -7.98 -14.90 21.87
N ILE A 438 -8.06 -15.50 20.68
CA ILE A 438 -6.90 -15.70 19.81
C ILE A 438 -6.29 -14.36 19.39
N ILE A 439 -7.11 -13.38 19.01
CA ILE A 439 -6.65 -12.02 18.66
C ILE A 439 -5.98 -11.34 19.86
N LYS A 440 -6.57 -11.47 21.07
CA LYS A 440 -5.97 -10.97 22.31
C LYS A 440 -4.58 -11.57 22.55
N ASN A 441 -4.44 -12.88 22.39
CA ASN A 441 -3.16 -13.56 22.56
C ASN A 441 -2.16 -13.16 21.46
N TYR A 442 -2.62 -13.02 20.21
CA TYR A 442 -1.82 -12.61 19.07
C TYR A 442 -1.27 -11.18 19.20
N LEU A 443 -2.07 -10.25 19.70
CA LEU A 443 -1.66 -8.86 19.98
C LEU A 443 -0.99 -8.69 21.35
N GLU A 444 -1.00 -9.74 22.17
CA GLU A 444 -0.46 -9.77 23.53
C GLU A 444 -0.97 -8.63 24.43
N CYS A 445 -2.19 -8.15 24.21
CA CYS A 445 -2.79 -7.06 24.98
C CYS A 445 -4.31 -7.07 24.89
N GLY A 446 -4.95 -6.19 25.67
CA GLY A 446 -6.40 -6.05 25.68
C GLY A 446 -7.14 -7.05 26.56
N VAL A 447 -8.45 -6.88 26.59
CA VAL A 447 -9.40 -7.66 27.40
C VAL A 447 -10.60 -8.06 26.55
N ILE A 448 -11.27 -9.14 26.96
CA ILE A 448 -12.53 -9.57 26.36
C ILE A 448 -13.67 -9.16 27.28
N GLU A 449 -14.63 -8.43 26.74
CA GLU A 449 -15.78 -7.91 27.48
C GLU A 449 -17.08 -8.37 26.81
N SER A 450 -18.01 -8.90 27.61
CA SER A 450 -19.39 -9.10 27.19
C SER A 450 -20.23 -7.88 27.62
N VAL A 451 -21.21 -7.52 26.79
CA VAL A 451 -22.09 -6.38 27.10
C VAL A 451 -23.41 -6.92 27.64
N SER A 452 -23.77 -6.59 28.88
CA SER A 452 -25.02 -7.03 29.51
C SER A 452 -26.27 -6.68 28.69
N THR A 453 -26.27 -5.52 28.04
CA THR A 453 -27.38 -5.07 27.18
C THR A 453 -27.42 -5.76 25.82
N ARG A 454 -26.39 -6.50 25.43
CA ARG A 454 -26.29 -7.23 24.15
C ARG A 454 -25.64 -8.60 24.41
N PRO A 455 -26.40 -9.57 24.93
CA PRO A 455 -25.84 -10.85 25.41
C PRO A 455 -25.15 -11.66 24.31
N ASN A 456 -25.56 -11.48 23.06
CA ASN A 456 -24.98 -12.14 21.90
C ASN A 456 -23.75 -11.43 21.32
N SER A 457 -23.25 -10.37 21.95
CA SER A 457 -22.11 -9.57 21.50
C SER A 457 -20.97 -9.64 22.50
N VAL A 458 -19.77 -9.88 21.98
CA VAL A 458 -18.52 -9.88 22.74
C VAL A 458 -17.55 -8.92 22.06
N ASN A 459 -16.74 -8.21 22.85
CA ASN A 459 -15.80 -7.23 22.37
C ASN A 459 -14.39 -7.57 22.84
N PHE A 460 -13.43 -7.52 21.93
CA PHE A 460 -12.02 -7.34 22.27
C PHE A 460 -11.76 -5.84 22.42
N VAL A 461 -11.16 -5.41 23.54
CA VAL A 461 -10.94 -3.99 23.82
C VAL A 461 -9.55 -3.72 24.42
N VAL A 462 -8.89 -2.66 23.96
CA VAL A 462 -7.61 -2.18 24.49
C VAL A 462 -7.78 -0.76 25.02
N TYR A 463 -7.67 -0.61 26.35
CA TYR A 463 -7.78 0.67 27.06
C TYR A 463 -6.44 1.23 27.52
N LYS A 464 -5.47 0.36 27.83
CA LYS A 464 -4.18 0.75 28.40
C LYS A 464 -3.41 1.57 27.37
N PHE A 465 -3.12 2.83 27.71
CA PHE A 465 -2.44 3.75 26.79
C PHE A 465 -1.06 3.22 26.37
N ASN A 466 -0.35 2.54 27.26
CA ASN A 466 0.93 1.89 26.96
C ASN A 466 0.79 0.80 25.89
N ASP A 467 -0.22 -0.07 26.00
CA ASP A 467 -0.49 -1.11 25.00
C ASP A 467 -0.89 -0.49 23.65
N ILE A 468 -1.63 0.63 23.69
CA ILE A 468 -2.00 1.37 22.48
C ILE A 468 -0.75 1.92 21.79
N LEU A 469 0.15 2.59 22.52
CA LEU A 469 1.35 3.21 21.97
C LEU A 469 2.37 2.19 21.46
N TYR A 470 2.59 1.09 22.19
CA TYR A 470 3.71 0.20 21.92
C TYR A 470 3.31 -1.13 21.25
N LYS A 471 2.02 -1.45 21.17
CA LYS A 471 1.54 -2.67 20.51
C LYS A 471 0.57 -2.36 19.37
N ILE A 472 -0.52 -1.64 19.64
CA ILE A 472 -1.58 -1.39 18.64
C ILE A 472 -1.12 -0.45 17.52
N ILE A 473 -0.57 0.72 17.86
CA ILE A 473 -0.10 1.67 16.85
C ILE A 473 1.00 1.05 15.98
N PRO A 474 2.08 0.46 16.54
CA PRO A 474 3.13 -0.18 15.74
C PRO A 474 2.62 -1.32 14.85
N PHE A 475 1.63 -2.10 15.33
CA PHE A 475 1.03 -3.15 14.52
C PHE A 475 0.38 -2.60 13.24
N PHE A 476 -0.41 -1.53 13.34
CA PHE A 476 -1.10 -0.92 12.19
C PHE A 476 -0.23 0.06 11.38
N GLU A 477 0.88 0.54 11.93
CA GLU A 477 1.90 1.26 11.17
C GLU A 477 2.69 0.30 10.26
N LYS A 478 2.97 -0.91 10.76
CA LYS A 478 3.58 -1.98 9.97
C LYS A 478 2.61 -2.57 8.95
N ASN A 479 1.35 -2.79 9.36
CA ASN A 479 0.31 -3.42 8.55
C ASN A 479 -0.87 -2.45 8.32
N HIS A 480 -0.85 -1.74 7.20
CA HIS A 480 -1.77 -0.63 6.91
C HIS A 480 -3.22 -1.07 6.70
N LEU A 481 -4.17 -0.31 7.24
CA LEU A 481 -5.60 -0.44 6.91
C LEU A 481 -5.89 0.01 5.48
N PHE A 482 -6.85 -0.63 4.82
CA PHE A 482 -7.20 -0.36 3.43
C PHE A 482 -8.58 0.26 3.25
N SER A 483 -9.41 0.25 4.29
CA SER A 483 -10.72 0.92 4.29
C SER A 483 -10.61 2.39 4.69
N VAL A 484 -11.75 3.08 4.66
CA VAL A 484 -11.90 4.46 5.10
C VAL A 484 -11.54 4.63 6.59
N LYS A 485 -11.56 3.53 7.36
CA LYS A 485 -11.14 3.44 8.76
C LYS A 485 -9.68 3.85 8.99
N LEU A 486 -8.85 3.81 7.94
CA LEU A 486 -7.50 4.37 7.97
C LEU A 486 -7.49 5.86 8.39
N LEU A 487 -8.50 6.63 8.01
CA LEU A 487 -8.61 8.04 8.40
C LEU A 487 -8.87 8.18 9.91
N ASP A 488 -9.75 7.34 10.46
CA ASP A 488 -10.03 7.30 11.90
C ASP A 488 -8.82 6.83 12.69
N TYR A 489 -8.09 5.83 12.19
CA TYR A 489 -6.82 5.40 12.76
C TYR A 489 -5.77 6.52 12.78
N LYS A 490 -5.64 7.31 11.70
CA LYS A 490 -4.70 8.45 11.66
C LYS A 490 -5.03 9.52 12.70
N ASP A 491 -6.31 9.85 12.86
CA ASP A 491 -6.75 10.82 13.87
C ASP A 491 -6.60 10.28 15.30
N PHE A 492 -6.76 8.97 15.46
CA PHE A 492 -6.45 8.24 16.69
C PHE A 492 -4.95 8.33 17.04
N CYS A 493 -4.05 8.08 16.08
CA CYS A 493 -2.59 8.22 16.27
C CYS A 493 -2.18 9.67 16.58
N ARG A 494 -2.73 10.66 15.88
CA ARG A 494 -2.51 12.08 16.20
C ARG A 494 -2.85 12.40 17.65
N THR A 495 -3.97 11.86 18.13
CA THR A 495 -4.37 12.02 19.52
C THR A 495 -3.41 11.31 20.48
N ALA A 496 -2.92 10.13 20.11
CA ALA A 496 -1.92 9.40 20.90
C ALA A 496 -0.64 10.23 21.10
N VAL A 497 -0.13 10.86 20.04
CA VAL A 497 1.04 11.75 20.10
C VAL A 497 0.78 12.97 21.01
N LEU A 498 -0.42 13.57 20.96
CA LEU A 498 -0.78 14.65 21.89
C LEU A 498 -0.85 14.15 23.34
N MET A 499 -1.27 12.91 23.55
CA MET A 499 -1.35 12.31 24.88
C MET A 499 0.04 11.98 25.44
N GLU A 500 0.93 11.44 24.61
CA GLU A 500 2.33 11.15 24.95
C GLU A 500 3.08 12.40 25.40
N ASN A 501 2.89 13.52 24.69
CA ASN A 501 3.42 14.83 25.06
C ASN A 501 2.69 15.51 26.23
N LYS A 502 1.79 14.80 26.92
CA LYS A 502 0.99 15.30 28.06
C LYS A 502 0.11 16.52 27.76
N ILE A 503 -0.08 16.88 26.49
CA ILE A 503 -0.88 18.06 26.06
C ILE A 503 -2.35 17.88 26.47
N HIS A 504 -2.85 16.65 26.50
CA HIS A 504 -4.19 16.29 26.95
C HIS A 504 -4.52 16.67 28.41
N LEU A 505 -3.52 17.06 29.20
CA LEU A 505 -3.69 17.56 30.58
C LEU A 505 -3.97 19.07 30.64
N THR A 506 -4.05 19.76 29.49
CA THR A 506 -4.36 21.19 29.40
C THR A 506 -5.72 21.41 28.75
N GLU A 507 -6.43 22.48 29.14
CA GLU A 507 -7.74 22.81 28.54
C GLU A 507 -7.64 23.07 27.03
N GLY A 508 -6.62 23.83 26.61
CA GLY A 508 -6.33 24.07 25.19
C GLY A 508 -6.03 22.77 24.42
N GLY A 509 -5.32 21.83 25.05
CA GLY A 509 -5.04 20.51 24.48
C GLY A 509 -6.28 19.63 24.35
N VAL A 510 -7.14 19.60 25.36
CA VAL A 510 -8.43 18.89 25.30
C VAL A 510 -9.32 19.46 24.20
N ASN A 511 -9.37 20.79 24.03
CA ASN A 511 -10.13 21.43 22.94
C ASN A 511 -9.59 21.04 21.55
N LYS A 512 -8.26 20.91 21.39
CA LYS A 512 -7.66 20.38 20.16
C LYS A 512 -8.09 18.93 19.89
N ILE A 513 -8.05 18.07 20.91
CA ILE A 513 -8.47 16.67 20.81
C ILE A 513 -9.97 16.56 20.51
N LEU A 514 -10.81 17.44 21.08
CA LEU A 514 -12.24 17.47 20.81
C LEU A 514 -12.52 17.81 19.34
N LYS A 515 -11.77 18.74 18.74
CA LYS A 515 -11.86 19.05 17.31
C LYS A 515 -11.51 17.83 16.45
N ILE A 516 -10.46 17.09 16.81
CA ILE A 516 -10.08 15.84 16.12
C ILE A 516 -11.21 14.82 16.23
N LYS A 517 -11.70 14.55 17.45
CA LYS A 517 -12.79 13.61 17.71
C LYS A 517 -14.04 13.94 16.89
N ASN A 518 -14.38 15.22 16.76
CA ASN A 518 -15.55 15.68 16.00
C ASN A 518 -15.45 15.41 14.49
N GLY A 519 -14.25 15.10 13.98
CA GLY A 519 -14.02 14.70 12.58
C GLY A 519 -13.92 13.19 12.36
N MET A 520 -14.12 12.37 13.41
CA MET A 520 -13.92 10.91 13.34
C MET A 520 -15.22 10.12 13.20
N ASN A 521 -15.10 8.89 12.70
CA ASN A 521 -16.14 7.87 12.68
C ASN A 521 -17.45 8.38 12.03
N ARG A 522 -18.57 8.34 12.76
CA ARG A 522 -19.90 8.75 12.26
C ARG A 522 -20.01 10.24 11.94
N GLN A 523 -19.13 11.07 12.51
CA GLN A 523 -19.15 12.53 12.31
C GLN A 523 -18.28 12.96 11.12
N ARG A 524 -17.49 12.02 10.57
CA ARG A 524 -16.67 12.28 9.40
C ARG A 524 -17.57 12.52 8.18
N LYS A 525 -17.41 13.69 7.56
CA LYS A 525 -18.03 14.01 6.28
C LYS A 525 -17.17 13.44 5.15
N PHE A 526 -17.83 12.86 4.16
CA PHE A 526 -17.21 12.43 2.92
C PHE A 526 -17.69 13.40 1.85
N GLU A 527 -16.73 14.08 1.22
CA GLU A 527 -16.97 14.94 0.06
C GLU A 527 -17.00 14.11 -1.23
#